data_AF-A0A034V492-F1
#
_entry.id   AF-A0A034V492-F1
#
_cell.length_a   1.000
_cell.length_b   1.000
_cell.length_c   1.000
_cell.angle_alpha   90.00
_cell.angle_beta   90.00
_cell.angle_gamma   90.00
#
_symmetry.space_group_name_H-M   'P 1'
#
loop_
_entity.id
_entity.type
_entity.pdbx_description
1 polymer ?
#
loop_
_entity_poly.entity_id
_entity_poly.type
_entity_poly.pdbx_seq_one_letter_code
_entity_poly.pdbx_strand_id
1 'polypeptide(L)'
;AALHLDRSGLVKYDRKSGQFQVTELGRIASHYYCTHETMMTYNQLLKQTLSEIELFRVFSLSSEFKHIAVREEEKLELQKLMERVPIPIKESMEEHSAKVNVLLQAYISQLKLEGFALMSDMVFITQSASRLMRAIFEIVLYRGWAQLADKTLTLCKMIDRRMWQSMTPLRQFKKMPDEIAKKLEKKNFPWERLYDLEPNEIGELIRVPKLGKTIHKFVHQFPKLELSTHIQPIT
;
A
#
# COMPACT_ATOMS: atom_id res chain seq x y z
N ALA A 1 -20.72 -24.64 -4.06
CA ALA A 1 -19.45 -24.17 -3.46
C ALA A 1 -18.21 -24.63 -4.25
N ALA A 2 -17.89 -25.92 -4.32
CA ALA A 2 -16.70 -26.47 -5.01
C ALA A 2 -16.45 -25.90 -6.42
N LEU A 3 -17.48 -25.88 -7.28
CA LEU A 3 -17.38 -25.35 -8.65
C LEU A 3 -17.01 -23.85 -8.70
N HIS A 4 -17.37 -23.06 -7.69
CA HIS A 4 -16.99 -21.64 -7.63
C HIS A 4 -15.51 -21.49 -7.25
N LEU A 5 -15.04 -22.29 -6.28
CA LEU A 5 -13.63 -22.29 -5.87
C LEU A 5 -12.71 -22.75 -7.01
N ASP A 6 -13.14 -23.78 -7.76
CA ASP A 6 -12.44 -24.29 -8.95
C ASP A 6 -12.39 -23.23 -10.06
N ARG A 7 -13.53 -22.58 -10.36
CA ARG A 7 -13.59 -21.49 -11.34
C ARG A 7 -12.74 -20.27 -10.95
N SER A 8 -12.65 -19.97 -9.66
CA SER A 8 -11.77 -18.91 -9.12
C SER A 8 -10.29 -19.30 -9.07
N GLY A 9 -9.94 -20.56 -9.37
CA GLY A 9 -8.57 -21.07 -9.30
C GLY A 9 -8.04 -21.27 -7.87
N LEU A 10 -8.91 -21.34 -6.87
CA LEU A 10 -8.54 -21.52 -5.46
C LEU A 10 -8.30 -22.98 -5.09
N VAL A 11 -8.94 -23.89 -5.82
CA VAL A 11 -8.82 -25.33 -5.67
C VAL A 11 -8.85 -25.93 -7.07
N LYS A 12 -8.22 -27.09 -7.29
CA LYS A 12 -8.53 -27.92 -8.46
C LYS A 12 -9.50 -28.99 -8.00
N TYR A 13 -10.69 -29.03 -8.61
CA TYR A 13 -11.75 -29.95 -8.23
C TYR A 13 -11.98 -31.03 -9.28
N ASP A 14 -11.72 -32.29 -8.93
CA ASP A 14 -12.07 -33.42 -9.78
C ASP A 14 -13.54 -33.80 -9.57
N ARG A 15 -14.37 -33.55 -10.58
CA ARG A 15 -15.82 -33.83 -10.55
C ARG A 15 -16.15 -35.32 -10.50
N LYS A 16 -15.24 -36.20 -10.94
CA LYS A 16 -15.47 -37.65 -10.96
C LYS A 16 -15.21 -38.26 -9.59
N SER A 17 -14.06 -37.96 -9.00
CA SER A 17 -13.67 -38.51 -7.70
C SER A 17 -14.14 -37.68 -6.50
N GLY A 18 -14.53 -36.42 -6.71
CA GLY A 18 -14.85 -35.47 -5.65
C GLY A 18 -13.63 -34.92 -4.91
N GLN A 19 -12.41 -35.23 -5.37
CA GLN A 19 -11.17 -34.81 -4.70
C GLN A 19 -10.85 -33.32 -4.93
N PHE A 20 -10.24 -32.72 -3.91
CA PHE A 20 -9.75 -31.35 -3.94
C PHE A 20 -8.23 -31.33 -3.87
N GLN A 21 -7.61 -30.54 -4.75
CA GLN A 21 -6.20 -30.18 -4.64
C GLN A 21 -6.09 -28.69 -4.34
N VAL A 22 -5.40 -28.34 -3.25
CA VAL A 22 -5.14 -26.95 -2.87
C VAL A 22 -4.29 -26.25 -3.94
N THR A 23 -4.59 -24.97 -4.20
CA THR A 23 -3.71 -24.10 -5.00
C THR A 23 -3.08 -23.05 -4.12
N GLU A 24 -1.98 -22.45 -4.59
CA GLU A 24 -1.35 -21.35 -3.87
C GLU A 24 -2.29 -20.14 -3.72
N LEU A 25 -3.10 -19.86 -4.75
CA LEU A 25 -4.15 -18.83 -4.66
C LEU A 25 -5.16 -19.17 -3.55
N GLY A 26 -5.58 -20.42 -3.42
CA GLY A 26 -6.44 -20.87 -2.32
C GLY A 26 -5.80 -20.67 -0.94
N ARG A 27 -4.50 -20.99 -0.82
CA ARG A 27 -3.74 -20.77 0.42
C ARG A 27 -3.70 -19.29 0.81
N ILE A 28 -3.37 -18.42 -0.15
CA ILE A 28 -3.34 -16.95 0.05
C ILE A 28 -4.74 -16.44 0.42
N ALA A 29 -5.78 -16.85 -0.32
CA ALA A 29 -7.16 -16.45 -0.05
C ALA A 29 -7.56 -16.74 1.41
N SER A 30 -7.25 -17.96 1.88
CA SER A 30 -7.54 -18.38 3.25
C SER A 30 -6.72 -17.63 4.29
N HIS A 31 -5.41 -17.41 4.08
CA HIS A 31 -4.54 -16.74 5.06
C HIS A 31 -4.91 -15.27 5.24
N TYR A 32 -5.32 -14.59 4.17
CA TYR A 32 -5.61 -13.16 4.17
C TYR A 32 -7.10 -12.83 4.19
N TYR A 33 -7.96 -13.84 4.44
CA TYR A 33 -9.41 -13.66 4.54
C TYR A 33 -9.98 -12.91 3.32
N CYS A 34 -9.60 -13.36 2.12
CA CYS A 34 -10.07 -12.78 0.85
C CYS A 34 -11.19 -13.64 0.27
N THR A 35 -12.21 -13.00 -0.30
CA THR A 35 -13.29 -13.72 -0.97
C THR A 35 -12.79 -14.37 -2.28
N HIS A 36 -13.47 -15.42 -2.75
CA HIS A 36 -13.09 -16.06 -4.01
C HIS A 36 -13.31 -15.17 -5.24
N GLU A 37 -14.21 -14.18 -5.15
CA GLU A 37 -14.45 -13.17 -6.20
C GLU A 37 -13.25 -12.23 -6.32
N THR A 38 -12.75 -11.71 -5.19
CA THR A 38 -11.56 -10.85 -5.16
C THR A 38 -10.32 -11.57 -5.70
N MET A 39 -10.12 -12.82 -5.31
CA MET A 39 -9.00 -13.61 -5.79
C MET A 39 -9.10 -13.92 -7.30
N MET A 40 -10.31 -14.09 -7.83
CA MET A 40 -10.53 -14.22 -9.26
C MET A 40 -10.14 -12.92 -9.97
N THR A 41 -10.57 -11.76 -9.46
CA THR A 41 -10.18 -10.44 -9.97
C THR A 41 -8.67 -10.27 -9.99
N TYR A 42 -7.98 -10.56 -8.88
CA TYR A 42 -6.52 -10.45 -8.81
C TYR A 42 -5.82 -11.40 -9.79
N ASN A 43 -6.30 -12.64 -9.90
CA ASN A 43 -5.74 -13.62 -10.83
C ASN A 43 -5.82 -13.13 -12.30
N GLN A 44 -6.94 -12.50 -12.67
CA GLN A 44 -7.18 -11.99 -14.02
C GLN A 44 -6.38 -10.71 -14.32
N LEU A 45 -6.39 -9.76 -13.39
CA LEU A 45 -5.89 -8.40 -13.64
C LEU A 45 -4.41 -8.22 -13.32
N LEU A 46 -3.84 -8.97 -12.36
CA LEU A 46 -2.42 -8.84 -12.04
C LEU A 46 -1.56 -9.32 -13.22
N LYS A 47 -0.65 -8.44 -13.68
CA LYS A 47 0.35 -8.70 -14.72
C LYS A 47 1.72 -8.22 -14.24
N GLN A 48 2.80 -8.82 -14.74
CA GLN A 48 4.17 -8.48 -14.34
C GLN A 48 4.50 -6.98 -14.54
N THR A 49 3.91 -6.34 -15.55
CA THR A 49 4.22 -4.98 -15.99
C THR A 49 3.31 -3.90 -15.40
N LEU A 50 2.47 -4.22 -14.39
CA LEU A 50 1.56 -3.23 -13.82
C LEU A 50 2.30 -2.02 -13.23
N SER A 51 1.76 -0.84 -13.54
CA SER A 51 2.09 0.42 -12.91
C SER A 51 1.43 0.57 -11.54
N GLU A 52 1.87 1.55 -10.75
CA GLU A 52 1.19 1.88 -9.48
C GLU A 52 -0.27 2.32 -9.72
N ILE A 53 -0.52 3.07 -10.80
CA ILE A 53 -1.87 3.49 -11.21
C ILE A 53 -2.80 2.28 -11.36
N GLU A 54 -2.36 1.27 -12.11
CA GLU A 54 -3.17 0.08 -12.33
C GLU A 54 -3.27 -0.78 -11.06
N LEU A 55 -2.27 -0.75 -10.18
CA LEU A 55 -2.29 -1.49 -8.93
C LEU A 55 -3.35 -0.95 -7.96
N PHE A 56 -3.50 0.38 -7.86
CA PHE A 56 -4.61 1.00 -7.13
C PHE A 56 -5.98 0.62 -7.72
N ARG A 57 -6.08 0.54 -9.05
CA ARG A 57 -7.29 0.04 -9.74
C ARG A 57 -7.59 -1.42 -9.42
N VAL A 58 -6.58 -2.30 -9.46
CA VAL A 58 -6.77 -3.73 -9.12
C VAL A 58 -7.27 -3.87 -7.68
N PHE A 59 -6.70 -3.10 -6.75
CA PHE A 59 -7.16 -3.04 -5.37
C PHE A 59 -8.61 -2.55 -5.27
N SER A 60 -8.97 -1.49 -5.98
CA SER A 60 -10.32 -0.89 -5.88
C SER A 60 -11.44 -1.77 -6.45
N LEU A 61 -11.08 -2.74 -7.30
CA LEU A 61 -11.99 -3.75 -7.86
C LEU A 61 -12.17 -4.99 -6.95
N SER A 62 -11.64 -4.97 -5.72
CA SER A 62 -11.88 -6.04 -4.75
C SER A 62 -13.37 -6.14 -4.43
N SER A 63 -13.90 -7.35 -4.41
CA SER A 63 -15.34 -7.60 -4.19
C SER A 63 -15.81 -7.21 -2.79
N GLU A 64 -14.91 -7.06 -1.81
CA GLU A 64 -15.23 -6.50 -0.50
C GLU A 64 -15.77 -5.07 -0.59
N PHE A 65 -15.49 -4.37 -1.69
CA PHE A 65 -15.95 -3.01 -1.94
C PHE A 65 -17.13 -2.94 -2.91
N LYS A 66 -17.72 -4.07 -3.31
CA LYS A 66 -18.78 -4.12 -4.35
C LYS A 66 -20.06 -3.35 -4.01
N HIS A 67 -20.28 -3.05 -2.73
CA HIS A 67 -21.44 -2.31 -2.25
C HIS A 67 -21.16 -0.83 -1.97
N ILE A 68 -19.90 -0.39 -2.17
CA ILE A 68 -19.58 1.04 -2.13
C ILE A 68 -20.12 1.66 -3.41
N ALA A 69 -20.93 2.70 -3.27
CA ALA A 69 -21.47 3.46 -4.38
C ALA A 69 -21.07 4.93 -4.25
N VAL A 70 -20.98 5.62 -5.39
CA VAL A 70 -20.81 7.07 -5.44
C VAL A 70 -22.18 7.71 -5.27
N ARG A 71 -22.31 8.61 -4.30
CA ARG A 71 -23.55 9.35 -4.01
C ARG A 71 -23.46 10.77 -4.55
N GLU A 72 -24.59 11.39 -4.91
CA GLU A 72 -24.57 12.73 -5.53
C GLU A 72 -24.00 13.80 -4.59
N GLU A 73 -24.32 13.71 -3.30
CA GLU A 73 -23.91 14.67 -2.26
C GLU A 73 -22.40 14.69 -1.98
N GLU A 74 -21.68 13.64 -2.34
CA GLU A 74 -20.23 13.50 -2.11
C GLU A 74 -19.38 13.76 -3.38
N LYS A 75 -20.00 13.89 -4.56
CA LYS A 75 -19.28 14.07 -5.84
C LYS A 75 -18.33 15.27 -5.83
N LEU A 76 -18.78 16.40 -5.28
CA LEU A 76 -17.95 17.61 -5.24
C LEU A 76 -16.72 17.44 -4.33
N GLU A 77 -16.87 16.74 -3.21
CA GLU A 77 -15.74 16.45 -2.32
C GLU A 77 -14.80 15.42 -2.96
N LEU A 78 -15.33 14.37 -3.58
CA LEU A 78 -14.55 13.37 -4.32
C LEU A 78 -13.73 14.02 -5.44
N GLN A 79 -14.31 14.92 -6.23
CA GLN A 79 -13.60 15.65 -7.28
C GLN A 79 -12.40 16.42 -6.72
N LYS A 80 -12.60 17.18 -5.64
CA LYS A 80 -11.52 17.92 -4.96
C LYS A 80 -10.42 16.98 -4.43
N LEU A 81 -10.77 15.78 -3.99
CA LEU A 81 -9.78 14.79 -3.56
C LEU A 81 -9.02 14.22 -4.76
N MET A 82 -9.70 13.91 -5.87
CA MET A 82 -9.06 13.39 -7.09
C MET A 82 -8.01 14.34 -7.67
N GLU A 83 -8.19 15.66 -7.52
CA GLU A 83 -7.22 16.68 -7.93
C GLU A 83 -5.98 16.75 -7.01
N ARG A 84 -6.06 16.19 -5.80
CA ARG A 84 -5.02 16.31 -4.76
C ARG A 84 -4.24 15.03 -4.50
N VAL A 85 -4.77 13.87 -4.91
CA VAL A 85 -4.11 12.58 -4.71
C VAL A 85 -2.93 12.41 -5.68
N PRO A 86 -1.83 11.79 -5.25
CA PRO A 86 -0.60 11.79 -6.04
C PRO A 86 -0.59 10.77 -7.18
N ILE A 87 -1.38 9.69 -7.10
CA ILE A 87 -1.44 8.67 -8.14
C ILE A 87 -2.68 8.92 -9.02
N PRO A 88 -2.51 9.14 -10.34
CA PRO A 88 -3.63 9.38 -11.23
C PRO A 88 -4.68 8.26 -11.19
N ILE A 89 -5.95 8.65 -11.27
CA ILE A 89 -7.10 7.76 -11.32
C ILE A 89 -7.66 7.82 -12.75
N LYS A 90 -7.75 6.67 -13.42
CA LYS A 90 -8.19 6.59 -14.83
C LYS A 90 -9.69 6.34 -14.97
N GLU A 91 -10.30 5.84 -13.90
CA GLU A 91 -11.74 5.59 -13.78
C GLU A 91 -12.55 6.89 -13.89
N SER A 92 -13.78 6.78 -14.37
CA SER A 92 -14.76 7.85 -14.21
C SER A 92 -15.09 8.02 -12.72
N MET A 93 -15.29 9.28 -12.28
CA MET A 93 -15.69 9.59 -10.90
C MET A 93 -16.99 8.89 -10.46
N GLU A 94 -17.82 8.47 -11.41
CA GLU A 94 -19.07 7.76 -11.16
C GLU A 94 -18.85 6.26 -10.86
N GLU A 95 -17.69 5.71 -11.18
CA GLU A 95 -17.36 4.33 -10.88
C GLU A 95 -17.01 4.15 -9.39
N HIS A 96 -17.53 3.10 -8.76
CA HIS A 96 -17.20 2.78 -7.37
C HIS A 96 -15.68 2.57 -7.15
N SER A 97 -14.99 2.05 -8.18
CA SER A 97 -13.55 1.83 -8.19
C SER A 97 -12.76 3.14 -8.07
N ALA A 98 -13.25 4.24 -8.66
CA ALA A 98 -12.66 5.57 -8.51
C ALA A 98 -12.75 6.05 -7.06
N LYS A 99 -13.94 5.91 -6.46
CA LYS A 99 -14.18 6.27 -5.06
C LYS A 99 -13.27 5.48 -4.10
N VAL A 100 -13.17 4.17 -4.26
CA VAL A 100 -12.30 3.36 -3.41
C VAL A 100 -10.82 3.76 -3.58
N ASN A 101 -10.40 3.99 -4.81
CA ASN A 101 -9.04 4.41 -5.13
C ASN A 101 -8.70 5.75 -4.47
N VAL A 102 -9.51 6.79 -4.69
CA VAL A 102 -9.27 8.13 -4.12
C VAL A 102 -9.31 8.10 -2.59
N LEU A 103 -10.21 7.33 -1.97
CA LEU A 103 -10.28 7.22 -0.52
C LEU A 103 -9.08 6.50 0.09
N LEU A 104 -8.54 5.47 -0.57
CA LEU A 104 -7.29 4.84 -0.11
C LEU A 104 -6.12 5.82 -0.20
N GLN A 105 -6.01 6.58 -1.29
CA GLN A 105 -4.96 7.58 -1.45
C GLN A 105 -5.11 8.74 -0.46
N ALA A 106 -6.34 9.19 -0.20
CA ALA A 106 -6.64 10.21 0.80
C ALA A 106 -6.27 9.74 2.22
N TYR A 107 -6.51 8.46 2.53
CA TYR A 107 -6.08 7.85 3.79
C TYR A 107 -4.55 7.90 3.96
N ILE A 108 -3.79 7.42 2.96
CA ILE A 108 -2.30 7.41 2.98
C ILE A 108 -1.77 8.85 3.09
N SER A 109 -2.42 9.79 2.40
CA SER A 109 -2.09 11.23 2.42
C SER A 109 -2.52 11.95 3.70
N GLN A 110 -3.26 11.30 4.60
CA GLN A 110 -3.84 11.89 5.80
C GLN A 110 -4.71 13.13 5.51
N LEU A 111 -5.42 13.12 4.38
CA LEU A 111 -6.35 14.20 4.05
C LEU A 111 -7.55 14.17 5.01
N LYS A 112 -8.05 15.37 5.33
CA LYS A 112 -9.29 15.54 6.07
C LYS A 112 -10.46 15.47 5.10
N LEU A 113 -11.51 14.75 5.49
CA LEU A 113 -12.77 14.69 4.79
C LEU A 113 -13.84 15.39 5.62
N GLU A 114 -14.79 16.03 4.95
CA GLU A 114 -15.90 16.76 5.55
C GLU A 114 -17.14 15.87 5.66
N GLY A 115 -17.44 15.08 4.62
CA GLY A 115 -18.59 14.19 4.57
C GLY A 115 -18.48 12.98 5.51
N PHE A 116 -19.44 12.83 6.42
CA PHE A 116 -19.53 11.68 7.32
C PHE A 116 -19.60 10.34 6.58
N ALA A 117 -20.38 10.27 5.49
CA ALA A 117 -20.51 9.07 4.67
C ALA A 117 -19.17 8.66 4.04
N LEU A 118 -18.42 9.61 3.47
CA LEU A 118 -17.08 9.34 2.92
C LEU A 118 -16.07 8.91 3.98
N MET A 119 -16.11 9.53 5.17
CA MET A 119 -15.25 9.10 6.28
C MET A 119 -15.54 7.65 6.69
N SER A 120 -16.82 7.27 6.78
CA SER A 120 -17.24 5.90 7.07
C SER A 120 -16.74 4.93 6.00
N ASP A 121 -16.90 5.28 4.71
CA ASP A 121 -16.42 4.46 3.60
C ASP A 121 -14.88 4.33 3.61
N MET A 122 -14.14 5.40 3.92
CA MET A 122 -12.68 5.36 4.06
C MET A 122 -12.25 4.44 5.20
N VAL A 123 -12.93 4.46 6.35
CA VAL A 123 -12.66 3.54 7.47
C VAL A 123 -12.88 2.08 7.03
N PHE A 124 -14.00 1.80 6.37
CA PHE A 124 -14.30 0.45 5.87
C PHE A 124 -13.25 -0.04 4.85
N ILE A 125 -12.84 0.80 3.90
CA ILE A 125 -11.78 0.48 2.93
C ILE A 125 -10.48 0.16 3.65
N THR A 126 -10.08 0.99 4.61
CA THR A 126 -8.77 0.90 5.26
C THR A 126 -8.67 -0.26 6.24
N GLN A 127 -9.77 -0.68 6.87
CA GLN A 127 -9.84 -1.92 7.66
C GLN A 127 -9.55 -3.17 6.81
N SER A 128 -9.91 -3.14 5.53
CA SER A 128 -9.63 -4.23 4.58
C SER A 128 -8.31 -4.05 3.81
N ALA A 129 -7.78 -2.82 3.75
CA ALA A 129 -6.70 -2.48 2.85
C ALA A 129 -5.40 -3.26 3.11
N SER A 130 -5.02 -3.40 4.38
CA SER A 130 -3.76 -4.08 4.74
C SER A 130 -3.77 -5.54 4.31
N ARG A 131 -4.84 -6.31 4.64
CA ARG A 131 -4.94 -7.73 4.26
C ARG A 131 -5.04 -7.94 2.74
N LEU A 132 -5.79 -7.07 2.04
CA LEU A 132 -5.98 -7.16 0.60
C LEU A 132 -4.70 -6.86 -0.16
N MET A 133 -4.00 -5.78 0.21
CA MET A 133 -2.71 -5.44 -0.41
C MET A 133 -1.65 -6.50 -0.09
N ARG A 134 -1.70 -7.14 1.09
CA ARG A 134 -0.83 -8.28 1.42
C ARG A 134 -1.15 -9.52 0.59
N ALA A 135 -2.42 -9.83 0.34
CA ALA A 135 -2.80 -10.91 -0.57
C ALA A 135 -2.29 -10.65 -1.99
N ILE A 136 -2.39 -9.40 -2.48
CA ILE A 136 -1.81 -9.01 -3.78
C ILE A 136 -0.29 -9.24 -3.77
N PHE A 137 0.41 -8.75 -2.75
CA PHE A 137 1.86 -8.93 -2.60
C PHE A 137 2.26 -10.41 -2.64
N GLU A 138 1.59 -11.29 -1.90
CA GLU A 138 1.90 -12.72 -1.87
C GLU A 138 1.65 -13.41 -3.22
N ILE A 139 0.57 -13.06 -3.94
CA ILE A 139 0.33 -13.57 -5.30
C ILE A 139 1.49 -13.19 -6.23
N VAL A 140 1.92 -11.93 -6.16
CA VAL A 140 2.96 -11.37 -7.01
C VAL A 140 4.33 -11.96 -6.68
N LEU A 141 4.63 -12.12 -5.38
CA LEU A 141 5.85 -12.73 -4.89
C LEU A 141 5.95 -14.21 -5.32
N TYR A 142 4.88 -14.97 -5.16
CA TYR A 142 4.80 -16.37 -5.60
C TYR A 142 5.04 -16.52 -7.12
N ARG A 143 4.59 -15.54 -7.90
CA ARG A 143 4.80 -15.52 -9.37
C ARG A 143 6.19 -15.03 -9.79
N GLY A 144 7.04 -14.60 -8.86
CA GLY A 144 8.40 -14.13 -9.14
C GLY A 144 8.47 -12.79 -9.86
N TRP A 145 7.42 -11.95 -9.77
CA TRP A 145 7.38 -10.67 -10.46
C TRP A 145 8.06 -9.56 -9.63
N ALA A 146 9.39 -9.59 -9.60
CA ALA A 146 10.22 -8.77 -8.70
C ALA A 146 9.83 -7.27 -8.65
N GLN A 147 9.66 -6.60 -9.80
CA GLN A 147 9.30 -5.18 -9.85
C GLN A 147 7.92 -4.90 -9.23
N LEU A 148 6.96 -5.79 -9.44
CA LEU A 148 5.62 -5.62 -8.87
C LEU A 148 5.61 -6.04 -7.40
N ALA A 149 6.44 -7.00 -6.98
CA ALA A 149 6.61 -7.39 -5.59
C ALA A 149 7.14 -6.21 -4.76
N ASP A 150 8.11 -5.46 -5.30
CA ASP A 150 8.60 -4.23 -4.68
C ASP A 150 7.49 -3.17 -4.52
N LYS A 151 6.76 -2.85 -5.59
CA LYS A 151 5.64 -1.89 -5.55
C LYS A 151 4.56 -2.28 -4.54
N THR A 152 4.13 -3.54 -4.56
CA THR A 152 3.07 -4.05 -3.67
C THR A 152 3.51 -4.08 -2.21
N LEU A 153 4.76 -4.47 -1.92
CA LEU A 153 5.33 -4.36 -0.58
C LEU A 153 5.47 -2.91 -0.12
N THR A 154 5.81 -2.01 -1.03
CA THR A 154 5.88 -0.58 -0.73
C THR A 154 4.50 -0.02 -0.42
N LEU A 155 3.46 -0.36 -1.18
CA LEU A 155 2.07 0.00 -0.86
C LEU A 155 1.59 -0.57 0.46
N CYS A 156 1.92 -1.83 0.76
CA CYS A 156 1.68 -2.42 2.07
C CYS A 156 2.22 -1.55 3.21
N LYS A 157 3.48 -1.12 3.11
CA LYS A 157 4.12 -0.23 4.09
C LYS A 157 3.43 1.15 4.13
N MET A 158 3.08 1.72 2.98
CA MET A 158 2.42 3.04 2.90
C MET A 158 1.03 3.04 3.55
N ILE A 159 0.26 1.95 3.38
CA ILE A 159 -1.02 1.74 4.04
C ILE A 159 -0.80 1.60 5.56
N ASP A 160 0.06 0.69 6.00
CA ASP A 160 0.29 0.41 7.42
C ASP A 160 0.86 1.61 8.19
N ARG A 161 1.72 2.40 7.53
CA ARG A 161 2.34 3.60 8.12
C ARG A 161 1.55 4.89 7.87
N ARG A 162 0.51 4.83 7.03
CA ARG A 162 -0.31 5.98 6.63
C ARG A 162 0.54 7.17 6.16
N MET A 163 1.48 6.90 5.26
CA MET A 163 2.38 7.89 4.67
C MET A 163 2.91 7.38 3.33
N TRP A 164 3.27 8.30 2.44
CA TRP A 164 3.88 7.96 1.16
C TRP A 164 5.38 7.66 1.28
N GLN A 165 5.91 6.88 0.35
CA GLN A 165 7.34 6.55 0.28
C GLN A 165 8.26 7.76 0.09
N SER A 166 7.74 8.84 -0.51
CA SER A 166 8.47 10.09 -0.72
C SER A 166 8.62 10.94 0.55
N MET A 167 7.89 10.60 1.61
CA MET A 167 7.95 11.28 2.91
C MET A 167 9.13 10.75 3.74
N THR A 168 9.64 11.55 4.66
CA THR A 168 10.81 11.15 5.45
C THR A 168 10.51 9.95 6.36
N PRO A 169 11.37 8.92 6.42
CA PRO A 169 11.20 7.79 7.32
C PRO A 169 11.08 8.17 8.80
N LEU A 170 11.55 9.37 9.19
CA LEU A 170 11.43 9.88 10.56
C LEU A 170 9.98 9.98 11.05
N ARG A 171 9.00 10.10 10.14
CA ARG A 171 7.57 10.09 10.48
C ARG A 171 7.12 8.79 11.13
N GLN A 172 7.85 7.69 10.96
CA GLN A 172 7.55 6.41 11.60
C GLN A 172 7.81 6.45 13.12
N PHE A 173 8.61 7.39 13.61
CA PHE A 173 8.81 7.60 15.04
C PHE A 173 7.70 8.49 15.59
N LYS A 174 6.79 7.93 16.41
CA LYS A 174 5.67 8.67 17.04
C LYS A 174 6.08 9.91 17.85
N LYS A 175 7.34 9.97 18.31
CA LYS A 175 7.90 11.10 19.07
C LYS A 175 8.46 12.21 18.17
N MET A 176 8.50 12.02 16.84
CA MET A 176 8.96 13.03 15.89
C MET A 176 7.87 14.07 15.67
N PRO A 177 8.11 15.37 15.91
CA PRO A 177 7.15 16.40 15.59
C PRO A 177 6.95 16.55 14.06
N ASP A 178 5.69 16.62 13.62
CA ASP A 178 5.35 16.74 12.20
C ASP A 178 5.96 17.96 11.51
N GLU A 179 6.10 19.08 12.22
CA GLU A 179 6.72 20.29 11.70
C GLU A 179 8.18 20.05 11.29
N ILE A 180 8.90 19.23 12.05
CA ILE A 180 10.31 18.92 11.83
C ILE A 180 10.46 17.97 10.64
N ALA A 181 9.60 16.96 10.56
CA ALA A 181 9.54 16.08 9.39
C ALA A 181 9.28 16.89 8.10
N LYS A 182 8.31 17.81 8.12
CA LYS A 182 8.02 18.71 6.98
C LYS A 182 9.20 19.61 6.62
N LYS A 183 9.96 20.12 7.59
CA LYS A 183 11.17 20.93 7.34
C LYS A 183 12.25 20.13 6.61
N LEU A 184 12.45 18.86 6.98
CA LEU A 184 13.40 17.97 6.30
C LEU A 184 12.94 17.65 4.89
N GLU A 185 11.66 17.31 4.70
CA GLU A 185 11.08 17.04 3.38
C GLU A 185 11.20 18.25 2.45
N LYS A 186 10.94 19.47 2.94
CA LYS A 186 11.08 20.71 2.16
C LYS A 186 12.51 20.97 1.69
N LYS A 187 13.51 20.47 2.41
CA LYS A 187 14.93 20.59 2.03
C LYS A 187 15.35 19.57 0.98
N ASN A 188 14.54 18.54 0.75
CA ASN A 188 14.82 17.43 -0.17
C ASN A 188 16.23 16.84 0.03
N PHE A 189 16.65 16.74 1.30
CA PHE A 189 17.96 16.18 1.64
C PHE A 189 17.90 14.65 1.63
N PRO A 190 18.81 13.94 0.95
CA PRO A 190 18.76 12.49 0.85
C PRO A 190 18.79 11.82 2.22
N TRP A 191 17.90 10.85 2.45
CA TRP A 191 17.79 10.12 3.73
C TRP A 191 19.12 9.51 4.17
N GLU A 192 19.81 8.82 3.26
CA GLU A 192 21.07 8.13 3.56
C GLU A 192 22.19 9.07 4.02
N ARG A 193 22.18 10.32 3.56
CA ARG A 193 23.18 11.33 3.94
C ARG A 193 23.04 11.79 5.39
N LEU A 194 21.90 11.54 6.04
CA LEU A 194 21.71 11.87 7.46
C LEU A 194 22.54 10.98 8.39
N TYR A 195 22.98 9.80 7.94
CA TYR A 195 23.87 8.94 8.72
C TYR A 195 25.30 9.51 8.82
N ASP A 196 25.70 10.34 7.86
CA ASP A 196 27.05 10.91 7.80
C ASP A 196 27.21 12.19 8.63
N LEU A 197 26.10 12.74 9.16
CA LEU A 197 26.08 14.05 9.81
C LEU A 197 26.16 13.93 11.33
N GLU A 198 26.96 14.80 11.94
CA GLU A 198 27.01 14.97 13.39
C GLU A 198 25.75 15.65 13.93
N PRO A 199 25.39 15.47 15.22
CA PRO A 199 24.22 16.09 15.82
C PRO A 199 24.12 17.61 15.61
N ASN A 200 25.26 18.32 15.63
CA ASN A 200 25.28 19.77 15.44
C ASN A 200 24.91 20.14 13.99
N GLU A 201 25.47 19.42 13.01
CA GLU A 201 25.20 19.63 11.58
C GLU A 201 23.74 19.33 11.23
N ILE A 202 23.16 18.28 11.81
CA ILE A 202 21.73 17.99 11.66
C ILE A 202 20.89 19.13 12.24
N GLY A 203 21.26 19.63 13.42
CA GLY A 203 20.59 20.74 14.08
C GLY A 203 20.61 22.03 13.25
N GLU A 204 21.75 22.35 12.65
CA GLU A 204 21.91 23.47 11.72
C GLU A 204 21.14 23.25 10.42
N LEU A 205 21.20 22.05 9.86
CA LEU A 205 20.48 21.66 8.65
C LEU A 205 18.99 21.95 8.81
N ILE A 206 18.36 21.58 9.93
CA ILE A 206 16.94 21.85 10.17
C ILE A 206 16.64 23.22 10.79
N ARG A 207 17.67 24.03 11.06
CA ARG A 207 17.59 25.32 11.77
C ARG A 207 16.95 25.22 13.16
N VAL A 208 17.15 24.09 13.84
CA VAL A 208 16.71 23.84 15.22
C VAL A 208 17.80 23.05 15.95
N PRO A 209 18.88 23.71 16.42
CA PRO A 209 20.05 23.05 17.01
C PRO A 209 19.70 22.08 18.15
N LYS A 210 18.71 22.44 18.97
CA LYS A 210 18.25 21.62 20.11
C LYS A 210 17.76 20.22 19.73
N LEU A 211 17.29 20.03 18.50
CA LEU A 211 16.75 18.75 18.03
C LEU A 211 17.76 17.88 17.27
N GLY A 212 18.95 18.40 16.99
CA GLY A 212 19.99 17.68 16.27
C GLY A 212 20.33 16.32 16.90
N LYS A 213 20.56 16.30 18.23
CA LYS A 213 20.80 15.05 19.00
C LYS A 213 19.64 14.06 18.91
N THR A 214 18.41 14.55 18.96
CA THR A 214 17.21 13.70 18.92
C THR A 214 17.02 13.07 17.53
N ILE A 215 17.22 13.84 16.47
CA ILE A 215 17.11 13.34 15.09
C ILE A 215 18.25 12.38 14.80
N HIS A 216 19.48 12.72 15.15
CA HIS A 216 20.64 11.83 15.04
C HIS A 216 20.35 10.47 15.68
N LYS A 217 19.80 10.48 16.90
CA LYS A 217 19.38 9.25 17.60
C LYS A 217 18.34 8.46 16.79
N PHE A 218 17.31 9.10 16.25
CA PHE A 218 16.28 8.39 15.48
C PHE A 218 16.81 7.83 14.16
N VAL A 219 17.68 8.56 13.46
CA VAL A 219 18.36 8.09 12.25
C VAL A 219 19.11 6.79 12.56
N HIS A 220 19.89 6.75 13.64
CA HIS A 220 20.66 5.57 14.06
C HIS A 220 19.83 4.46 14.73
N GLN A 221 18.57 4.74 15.08
CA GLN A 221 17.62 3.72 15.54
C GLN A 221 16.79 3.14 14.39
N PHE A 222 16.86 3.73 13.21
CA PHE A 222 16.16 3.22 12.04
C PHE A 222 16.85 1.93 11.57
N PRO A 223 16.11 0.83 11.33
CA PRO A 223 16.72 -0.43 10.91
C PRO A 223 17.51 -0.28 9.61
N LYS A 224 18.80 -0.65 9.66
CA LYS A 224 19.73 -0.65 8.54
C LYS A 224 20.52 -1.96 8.57
N LEU A 225 20.67 -2.60 7.42
CA LEU A 225 21.44 -3.83 7.26
C LEU A 225 22.59 -3.57 6.28
N GLU A 226 23.80 -4.01 6.65
CA GLU A 226 24.95 -4.05 5.76
C GLU A 226 25.08 -5.48 5.23
N LEU A 227 25.07 -5.62 3.90
CA LEU A 227 25.10 -6.91 3.23
C LEU A 227 26.49 -7.13 2.63
N SER A 228 27.10 -8.27 2.94
CA SER A 228 28.30 -8.76 2.26
C SER A 228 28.01 -10.16 1.72
N THR A 229 28.49 -10.46 0.52
CA THR A 229 28.23 -11.75 -0.15
C THR A 229 29.52 -12.31 -0.72
N HIS A 230 29.72 -13.62 -0.57
CA HIS A 230 30.78 -14.38 -1.21
C HIS A 230 30.13 -15.45 -2.09
N ILE A 231 30.33 -15.35 -3.41
CA ILE A 231 29.69 -16.25 -4.38
C ILE A 231 30.62 -17.43 -4.64
N GLN A 232 30.14 -18.65 -4.39
CA GLN A 232 30.84 -19.90 -4.66
C GLN A 232 30.09 -20.68 -5.76
N PRO A 233 30.62 -20.71 -7.00
CA PRO A 233 30.04 -21.52 -8.07
C PRO A 233 30.04 -23.01 -7.69
N ILE A 234 28.91 -23.70 -7.90
CA ILE A 234 28.75 -25.13 -7.55
C ILE A 234 28.94 -26.03 -8.78
N THR A 235 28.45 -25.62 -9.96
CA THR A 235 28.50 -26.38 -11.21
C THR A 235 28.72 -25.45 -12.39
#